data_AF-A0A1V4WTF2-F1
#
_entry.id   AF-A0A1V4WTF2-F1
#
_cell.length_a   1.000
_cell.length_b   1.000
_cell.length_c   1.000
_cell.angle_alpha   90.00
_cell.angle_beta   90.00
_cell.angle_gamma   90.00
#
_symmetry.space_group_name_H-M   'P 1'
#
loop_
_entity.id
_entity.type
_entity.pdbx_description
1 polymer ?
#
loop_
_entity_poly.entity_id
_entity_poly.type
_entity_poly.pdbx_seq_one_letter_code
_entity_poly.pdbx_strand_id
1 'polypeptide(L)' 'MITHSMQQALALGSRTILMHKGQVIEEISGKDKQYLTAADLLDRFADLRKQEKLTAEMIEEMRREYL' A
#
# COMPACT_ATOMS: atom_id res chain seq x y z
N MET A 1 -13.06 -3.10 -6.54
CA MET A 1 -12.56 -4.19 -5.66
C MET A 1 -11.85 -3.53 -4.49
N ILE A 2 -12.02 -4.04 -3.28
CA ILE A 2 -11.28 -3.62 -2.08
C ILE A 2 -10.46 -4.83 -1.63
N THR A 3 -9.18 -4.64 -1.33
CA THR A 3 -8.28 -5.70 -0.88
C THR A 3 -7.23 -5.14 0.07
N HIS A 4 -6.77 -5.98 0.99
CA HIS A 4 -5.61 -5.70 1.83
C HIS A 4 -4.32 -6.26 1.22
N SER A 5 -4.38 -7.03 0.12
CA SER A 5 -3.19 -7.54 -0.54
C SER A 5 -2.62 -6.51 -1.51
N MET A 6 -1.36 -6.10 -1.26
CA MET A 6 -0.65 -5.18 -2.14
C MET A 6 -0.39 -5.79 -3.52
N GLN A 7 -0.13 -7.10 -3.57
CA GLN A 7 0.03 -7.83 -4.82
C GLN A 7 -1.25 -7.82 -5.66
N GLN A 8 -2.40 -8.07 -5.06
CA GLN A 8 -3.69 -7.99 -5.77
C GLN A 8 -4.00 -6.56 -6.21
N ALA A 9 -3.68 -5.57 -5.37
CA ALA A 9 -3.87 -4.17 -5.69
C ALA A 9 -3.07 -3.76 -6.94
N LEU A 10 -1.86 -4.31 -7.12
CA LEU A 10 -1.04 -4.11 -8.32
C LEU A 10 -1.49 -4.95 -9.52
N ALA A 11 -1.83 -6.21 -9.31
CA ALA A 11 -2.12 -7.15 -10.40
C ALA A 11 -3.48 -6.90 -11.07
N LEU A 12 -4.45 -6.34 -10.33
CA LEU A 12 -5.84 -6.27 -10.78
C LEU A 12 -6.28 -4.82 -11.03
N GLY A 13 -7.11 -4.63 -12.06
CA GLY A 13 -7.72 -3.35 -12.38
C GLY A 13 -6.78 -2.31 -13.01
N SER A 14 -7.35 -1.20 -13.47
CA SER A 14 -6.66 -0.15 -14.22
C SER A 14 -6.01 0.93 -13.36
N ARG A 15 -6.36 1.00 -12.07
CA ARG A 15 -5.85 1.98 -11.10
C ARG A 15 -5.79 1.34 -9.72
N THR A 16 -4.93 1.86 -8.86
CA THR A 16 -4.86 1.49 -7.45
C THR A 16 -5.04 2.75 -6.63
N ILE A 17 -5.98 2.71 -5.70
CA ILE A 17 -6.25 3.82 -4.78
C ILE A 17 -5.87 3.34 -3.39
N LEU A 18 -4.87 3.97 -2.78
CA LEU A 18 -4.56 3.75 -1.38
C LEU A 18 -5.46 4.66 -0.55
N MET A 19 -6.03 4.10 0.51
CA MET A 19 -6.87 4.84 1.44
C MET A 19 -6.36 4.66 2.87
N HIS A 20 -6.43 5.72 3.66
CA HIS A 20 -6.17 5.69 5.09
C HIS A 20 -7.19 6.56 5.82
N LYS A 21 -7.78 6.05 6.90
CA LYS A 21 -8.78 6.77 7.73
C LYS A 21 -9.91 7.44 6.92
N GLY A 22 -10.40 6.77 5.89
CA GLY A 22 -11.49 7.26 5.03
C GLY A 22 -11.08 8.33 4.02
N GLN A 23 -9.79 8.63 3.90
CA GLN A 23 -9.25 9.56 2.91
C GLN A 23 -8.43 8.82 1.85
N VAL A 24 -8.49 9.31 0.61
CA VAL A 24 -7.59 8.87 -0.46
C VAL A 24 -6.23 9.50 -0.22
N ILE A 25 -5.22 8.67 0.00
CA ILE A 25 -3.85 9.10 0.30
C ILE A 25 -3.00 9.09 -0.97
N GLU A 26 -3.25 8.15 -1.87
CA GLU A 26 -2.53 8.05 -3.12
C GLU A 26 -3.40 7.39 -4.18
N GLU A 27 -3.25 7.84 -5.42
CA GLU A 27 -3.84 7.21 -6.59
C GLU A 27 -2.75 6.88 -7.61
N ILE A 28 -2.64 5.60 -7.96
CA ILE A 28 -1.61 5.06 -8.85
C ILE A 28 -2.30 4.66 -10.16
N SER A 29 -1.79 5.21 -11.27
CA SER A 29 -2.31 4.88 -12.60
C SER A 29 -1.82 3.50 -13.07
N GLY A 30 -2.55 2.89 -14.01
CA GLY A 30 -2.20 1.57 -14.56
C GLY A 30 -0.79 1.48 -15.16
N LYS A 31 -0.24 2.59 -15.66
CA LYS A 31 1.13 2.64 -16.18
C LYS A 31 2.14 2.63 -15.05
N ASP A 32 1.89 3.40 -14.00
CA ASP A 32 2.78 3.53 -12.84
C ASP A 32 2.83 2.22 -12.03
N LYS A 33 1.71 1.49 -11.97
CA LYS A 33 1.62 0.15 -11.36
C LYS A 33 2.64 -0.84 -11.93
N GLN A 34 3.04 -0.71 -13.20
CA GLN A 34 3.99 -1.63 -13.83
C GLN A 34 5.42 -1.47 -13.32
N TYR A 35 5.73 -0.31 -12.72
CA TYR A 35 7.05 0.02 -12.18
C TYR A 35 7.09 -0.10 -10.66
N LEU A 36 6.00 -0.53 -10.03
CA LEU A 36 5.88 -0.65 -8.59
C LEU A 36 5.78 -2.10 -8.18
N THR A 37 6.44 -2.44 -7.08
CA THR A 37 6.33 -3.74 -6.42
C THR A 37 5.40 -3.65 -5.21
N ALA A 38 4.93 -4.80 -4.74
CA ALA A 38 4.10 -4.86 -3.55
C ALA A 38 4.84 -4.32 -2.31
N ALA A 39 6.17 -4.52 -2.25
CA ALA A 39 7.01 -3.96 -1.20
C ALA A 39 7.05 -2.43 -1.26
N ASP A 40 7.15 -1.84 -2.46
CA ASP A 40 7.15 -0.37 -2.62
C ASP A 40 5.83 0.26 -2.13
N LEU A 41 4.69 -0.37 -2.45
CA LEU A 41 3.40 0.10 -1.94
C LEU A 41 3.32 0.00 -0.41
N LEU A 42 3.86 -1.07 0.16
CA LEU A 42 3.85 -1.25 1.60
C LEU A 42 4.75 -0.24 2.30
N ASP A 43 5.94 0.03 1.78
CA ASP A 43 6.86 1.02 2.33
C ASP A 43 6.24 2.43 2.27
N ARG A 44 5.56 2.78 1.17
CA ARG A 44 4.78 4.02 1.05
C ARG A 44 3.67 4.11 2.10
N PHE A 45 2.94 3.02 2.30
CA PHE A 45 1.88 2.97 3.30
C PHE A 45 2.45 3.06 4.74
N ALA A 46 3.58 2.42 5.01
CA ALA A 46 4.29 2.53 6.28
C ALA A 46 4.81 3.95 6.53
N ASP A 47 5.35 4.62 5.52
CA ASP A 47 5.81 6.01 5.63
C ASP A 47 4.66 6.98 5.94
N LEU A 48 3.48 6.78 5.32
CA LEU A 48 2.28 7.55 5.67
C LEU A 48 1.86 7.36 7.13
N ARG A 49 2.00 6.14 7.65
CA ARG A 49 1.70 5.81 9.05
C ARG A 49 2.84 6.14 10.03
N LYS A 50 4.09 6.38 9.59
CA LYS A 50 5.17 6.88 10.47
C LYS A 50 4.81 8.21 11.12
N GLN A 51 4.01 9.03 10.44
CA GLN A 51 3.45 10.26 11.02
C GLN A 51 2.57 9.99 12.26
N GLU A 52 2.13 8.74 12.45
CA GLU A 52 1.32 8.27 13.59
C GLU A 52 2.12 7.46 14.63
N LYS A 53 3.47 7.48 14.57
CA LYS A 53 4.39 6.75 15.48
C LYS A 53 4.34 5.22 15.35
N LEU A 54 4.52 4.69 14.15
CA LEU A 54 4.78 3.25 13.98
C LEU A 54 6.16 2.84 14.54
N THR A 55 6.20 1.73 15.27
CA THR A 55 7.47 1.07 15.64
C THR A 55 7.95 0.16 14.51
N ALA A 56 9.24 -0.19 14.51
CA ALA A 56 9.81 -1.12 13.51
C ALA A 56 9.12 -2.51 13.55
N GLU A 57 8.71 -2.96 14.73
CA GLU A 57 8.00 -4.24 14.90
C GLU A 57 6.64 -4.23 14.20
N MET A 58 5.89 -3.12 14.30
CA MET A 58 4.60 -2.97 13.63
C MET A 58 4.73 -3.00 12.09
N ILE A 59 5.84 -2.49 11.54
CA ILE A 59 6.10 -2.53 10.09
C ILE A 59 6.33 -3.98 9.63
N GLU A 60 7.06 -4.77 10.41
CA GLU A 60 7.30 -6.17 10.11
C GLU A 60 6.05 -7.04 10.26
N GLU A 61 5.17 -6.74 11.22
CA GLU A 61 3.85 -7.38 11.28
C GLU A 61 3.01 -7.08 10.03
N MET A 62 2.99 -5.82 9.58
CA MET A 62 2.28 -5.43 8.36
C MET A 62 2.85 -6.13 7.12
N ARG A 63 4.16 -6.34 7.04
CA ARG A 63 4.78 -7.13 5.95
C ARG A 63 4.23 -8.54 5.85
N ARG A 64 3.91 -9.19 6.98
CA ARG A 64 3.32 -10.54 6.97
C ARG A 64 1.85 -10.56 6.56
N GLU A 65 1.13 -9.47 6.83
CA GLU A 65 -0.31 -9.41 6.60
C GLU A 65 -0.66 -8.90 5.19
N TYR A 66 0.16 -8.01 4.61
CA TYR A 66 -0.17 -7.28 3.37
C TYR A 66 0.59 -7.76 2.10
N LEU A 67 1.67 -8.52 2.25
CA LEU A 67 2.45 -9.13 1.14
C LEU A 67 2.07 -10.59 0.92
#